data_AF-A0A3C0J4K0-F1
#
_entry.id   AF-A0A3C0J4K0-F1
#
_cell.length_a   1.000
_cell.length_b   1.000
_cell.length_c   1.000
_cell.angle_alpha   90.00
_cell.angle_beta   90.00
_cell.angle_gamma   90.00
#
_symmetry.space_group_name_H-M   'P 1'
#
loop_
_entity.id
_entity.type
_entity.pdbx_description
1 polymer ?
#
loop_
_entity_poly.entity_id
_entity_poly.type
_entity_poly.pdbx_seq_one_letter_code
_entity_poly.pdbx_strand_id
1 'polypeptide(L)'
;MKKILSIVIMFFCVMCLVSCENDSEDKIEWPFEQKVSYLVEDDGWVYSFSYTYDKGGLNDDALIPYNFMGVNLRYRYNEDYVTTVTYMEDGEKKTKIVPQTIQVLGEANDSGIKNDMEEIADILKYQAGEVTTQELLDLTVDDLTFEELDENIFIELVQAALKGEAHKEGNYDYLPQYALLTEPEYLNDYKFQVGFVSSVGCIDVIFIDVLYRTGNDYDSYKQLSDIIDSGTASDEQKKIYNMIEEITTGIVENNNILYALGEYENENIDNIDFSRLYSFLKEIEANNYYKYIIEPR
;
A
#
# COMPACT_ATOMS: atom_id res chain seq x y z
N MET A 1 60.63 19.55 22.19
CA MET A 1 60.32 18.65 21.04
C MET A 1 59.57 17.37 21.40
N LYS A 2 59.87 16.65 22.50
CA LYS A 2 59.18 15.38 22.83
C LYS A 2 57.69 15.50 23.23
N LYS A 3 57.22 16.64 23.74
CA LYS A 3 55.80 16.82 24.14
C LYS A 3 54.85 17.18 22.99
N ILE A 4 55.35 17.75 21.89
CA ILE A 4 54.52 18.09 20.71
C ILE A 4 54.27 16.82 19.89
N LEU A 5 55.25 15.91 19.81
CA LEU A 5 55.12 14.65 19.07
C LEU A 5 54.07 13.71 19.69
N SER A 6 53.91 13.69 21.02
CA SER A 6 52.88 12.88 21.68
C SER A 6 51.46 13.39 21.47
N ILE A 7 51.27 14.72 21.31
CA ILE A 7 49.95 15.30 21.04
C ILE A 7 49.52 15.03 19.59
N VAL A 8 50.46 15.11 18.64
CA VAL A 8 50.17 14.83 17.22
C VAL A 8 49.84 13.34 16.99
N ILE A 9 50.50 12.42 17.70
CA ILE A 9 50.20 10.98 17.60
C ILE A 9 48.86 10.65 18.27
N MET A 10 48.52 11.30 19.39
CA MET A 10 47.21 11.10 20.04
C MET A 10 46.06 11.66 19.20
N PHE A 11 46.28 12.76 18.45
CA PHE A 11 45.30 13.30 17.51
C PHE A 11 45.14 12.43 16.26
N PHE A 12 46.21 11.79 15.78
CA PHE A 12 46.14 10.82 14.67
C PHE A 12 45.45 9.50 15.07
N CYS A 13 45.60 9.06 16.32
CA CYS A 13 44.90 7.86 16.81
C CYS A 13 43.40 8.07 17.05
N VAL A 14 42.93 9.31 17.27
CA VAL A 14 41.49 9.60 17.38
C VAL A 14 40.84 9.73 16.00
N MET A 15 41.57 10.10 14.95
CA MET A 15 41.04 10.11 13.57
C MET A 15 41.01 8.72 12.90
N CYS A 16 41.70 7.72 13.44
CA CYS A 16 41.58 6.32 12.97
C CYS A 16 40.45 5.54 13.64
N LEU A 17 39.67 6.16 14.53
CA LEU A 17 38.47 5.56 15.15
C LEU A 17 37.16 6.19 14.65
N VAL A 18 37.24 7.07 13.64
CA VAL A 18 36.06 7.60 12.92
C VAL A 18 36.20 7.21 11.45
N SER A 19 36.26 5.92 11.18
CA SER A 19 36.02 5.38 9.84
C SER A 19 35.71 3.89 9.98
N CYS A 20 34.56 3.51 9.45
CA CYS A 20 33.79 2.28 9.70
C CYS A 20 32.87 2.34 10.94
N GLU A 21 32.01 3.36 11.03
CA GLU A 21 30.59 3.00 11.10
C GLU A 21 30.35 2.15 9.84
N ASN A 22 30.33 0.83 10.02
CA ASN A 22 29.57 0.03 9.09
C ASN A 22 28.13 0.54 9.25
N ASP A 23 27.69 1.38 8.32
CA ASP A 23 26.30 1.37 7.89
C ASP A 23 26.04 -0.02 7.26
N SER A 24 26.14 -1.08 8.06
CA SER A 24 25.27 -2.21 7.85
C SER A 24 23.98 -1.74 8.48
N GLU A 25 23.12 -1.09 7.67
CA GLU A 25 21.69 -1.21 7.92
C GLU A 25 21.46 -2.70 8.16
N ASP A 26 21.18 -3.07 9.40
CA ASP A 26 20.92 -4.44 9.78
C ASP A 26 19.72 -4.87 8.94
N LYS A 27 19.96 -5.62 7.86
CA LYS A 27 18.87 -6.14 7.03
C LYS A 27 17.97 -6.96 7.93
N ILE A 28 16.72 -6.52 8.06
CA ILE A 28 15.71 -7.27 8.80
C ILE A 28 15.52 -8.62 8.12
N GLU A 29 15.82 -9.68 8.85
CA GLU A 29 15.48 -11.04 8.45
C GLU A 29 14.07 -11.34 8.98
N TRP A 30 13.11 -11.53 8.08
CA TRP A 30 11.75 -11.85 8.48
C TRP A 30 11.69 -13.29 8.99
N PRO A 31 11.06 -13.56 10.15
CA PRO A 31 10.98 -14.91 10.71
C PRO A 31 10.07 -15.85 9.91
N PHE A 32 9.36 -15.32 8.91
CA PHE A 32 8.45 -16.04 8.03
C PHE A 32 8.83 -15.83 6.56
N GLU A 33 8.33 -16.73 5.71
CA GLU A 33 8.18 -16.52 4.27
C GLU A 33 6.71 -16.27 3.96
N GLN A 34 6.48 -15.53 2.88
CA GLN A 34 5.15 -15.26 2.37
C GLN A 34 5.14 -15.57 0.89
N LYS A 35 4.12 -16.26 0.41
CA LYS A 35 3.75 -16.22 -1.01
C LYS A 35 2.60 -15.26 -1.16
N VAL A 36 2.66 -14.37 -2.15
CA VAL A 36 1.61 -13.38 -2.37
C VAL A 36 1.35 -13.23 -3.86
N SER A 37 0.11 -12.95 -4.20
CA SER A 37 -0.32 -12.56 -5.53
C SER A 37 -1.23 -11.35 -5.43
N TYR A 38 -1.18 -10.52 -6.46
CA TYR A 38 -1.99 -9.32 -6.59
C TYR A 38 -2.71 -9.32 -7.93
N LEU A 39 -3.94 -8.83 -7.94
CA LEU A 39 -4.68 -8.46 -9.13
C LEU A 39 -5.04 -6.98 -9.00
N VAL A 40 -4.68 -6.21 -10.02
CA VAL A 40 -4.89 -4.76 -10.06
C VAL A 40 -5.93 -4.48 -11.14
N GLU A 41 -7.08 -3.96 -10.72
CA GLU A 41 -8.19 -3.61 -11.59
C GLU A 41 -8.10 -2.13 -12.02
N ASP A 42 -8.69 -1.81 -13.17
CA ASP A 42 -8.63 -0.46 -13.77
C ASP A 42 -9.31 0.61 -12.88
N ASP A 43 -10.29 0.21 -12.08
CA ASP A 43 -11.06 1.07 -11.16
C ASP A 43 -10.36 1.27 -9.79
N GLY A 44 -9.09 0.86 -9.69
CA GLY A 44 -8.25 1.10 -8.53
C GLY A 44 -8.41 0.08 -7.40
N TRP A 45 -9.25 -0.95 -7.58
CA TRP A 45 -9.23 -2.11 -6.68
C TRP A 45 -7.97 -2.94 -6.86
N VAL A 46 -7.38 -3.33 -5.74
CA VAL A 46 -6.28 -4.27 -5.66
C VAL A 46 -6.71 -5.42 -4.78
N TYR A 47 -6.85 -6.59 -5.39
CA TYR A 47 -7.13 -7.83 -4.69
C TYR A 47 -5.83 -8.57 -4.43
N SER A 48 -5.72 -9.15 -3.24
CA SER A 48 -4.53 -9.85 -2.80
C SER A 48 -4.89 -11.15 -2.12
N PHE A 49 -4.10 -12.18 -2.40
CA PHE A 49 -4.07 -13.40 -1.59
C PHE A 49 -2.64 -13.63 -1.12
N SER A 50 -2.49 -13.97 0.15
CA SER A 50 -1.18 -14.32 0.69
C SER A 50 -1.23 -15.58 1.55
N TYR A 51 -0.14 -16.34 1.49
CA TYR A 51 0.14 -17.50 2.33
C TYR A 51 1.44 -17.27 3.10
N THR A 52 1.34 -17.13 4.41
CA THR A 52 2.48 -16.91 5.31
C THR A 52 2.80 -18.21 6.06
N TYR A 53 4.07 -18.58 6.07
CA TYR A 53 4.56 -19.76 6.79
C TYR A 53 5.95 -19.51 7.39
N ASP A 54 6.25 -20.24 8.44
CA ASP A 54 7.46 -20.04 9.22
C ASP A 54 8.71 -20.64 8.56
N LYS A 55 9.86 -19.95 8.66
CA LYS A 55 11.16 -20.46 8.18
C LYS A 55 11.83 -21.46 9.13
N GLY A 56 11.57 -21.37 10.43
CA GLY A 56 12.24 -22.10 11.51
C GLY A 56 11.32 -22.91 12.42
N GLY A 57 10.01 -22.86 12.21
CA GLY A 57 9.01 -23.53 13.04
C GLY A 57 8.85 -22.86 14.40
N LEU A 58 8.28 -21.65 14.42
CA LEU A 58 7.62 -21.14 15.62
C LEU A 58 6.39 -22.02 15.89
N ASN A 59 6.23 -22.37 17.17
CA ASN A 59 4.91 -22.72 17.69
C ASN A 59 4.15 -21.40 17.81
N ASP A 60 3.11 -21.18 17.01
CA ASP A 60 2.05 -20.30 17.47
C ASP A 60 0.73 -20.58 16.76
N ASP A 61 -0.28 -20.86 17.58
CA ASP A 61 -1.71 -20.90 17.22
C ASP A 61 -2.25 -19.51 16.77
N ALA A 62 -1.38 -18.53 16.51
CA ALA A 62 -1.69 -17.13 16.27
C ALA A 62 -1.46 -16.66 14.82
N LEU A 63 -0.72 -17.42 14.00
CA LEU A 63 -0.50 -17.06 12.60
C LEU A 63 -1.71 -17.52 11.78
N ILE A 64 -2.49 -16.60 11.23
CA ILE A 64 -3.47 -16.93 10.19
C ILE A 64 -2.65 -17.17 8.92
N PRO A 65 -2.55 -18.43 8.43
CA PRO A 65 -1.60 -18.76 7.37
C PRO A 65 -2.04 -18.18 6.03
N TYR A 66 -3.33 -18.00 5.80
CA TYR A 66 -3.86 -17.45 4.56
C TYR A 66 -4.53 -16.11 4.82
N ASN A 67 -4.43 -15.18 3.87
CA ASN A 67 -5.14 -13.91 3.93
C ASN A 67 -5.66 -13.53 2.54
N PHE A 68 -6.91 -13.10 2.46
CA PHE A 68 -7.49 -12.49 1.26
C PHE A 68 -8.00 -11.08 1.61
N MET A 69 -7.72 -10.12 0.74
CA MET A 69 -8.13 -8.73 0.94
C MET A 69 -8.31 -8.04 -0.41
N GLY A 70 -9.38 -7.25 -0.53
CA GLY A 70 -9.53 -6.21 -1.56
C GLY A 70 -9.30 -4.82 -0.96
N VAL A 71 -8.58 -3.94 -1.65
CA VAL A 71 -8.42 -2.53 -1.24
C VAL A 71 -8.50 -1.61 -2.46
N ASN A 72 -9.31 -0.55 -2.39
CA ASN A 72 -9.31 0.49 -3.40
C ASN A 72 -8.27 1.56 -3.05
N LEU A 73 -7.25 1.67 -3.91
CA LEU A 73 -6.10 2.56 -3.71
C LEU A 73 -6.22 3.88 -4.48
N ARG A 74 -7.35 4.15 -5.14
CA ARG A 74 -7.58 5.38 -5.93
C ARG A 74 -8.71 6.24 -5.37
N TYR A 75 -9.84 5.66 -4.98
CA TYR A 75 -11.06 6.43 -4.72
C TYR A 75 -11.44 6.45 -3.23
N ARG A 76 -10.89 7.41 -2.48
CA ARG A 76 -11.23 7.57 -1.05
C ARG A 76 -12.62 8.14 -0.81
N TYR A 77 -13.10 9.04 -1.67
CA TYR A 77 -14.32 9.85 -1.43
C TYR A 77 -15.40 9.69 -2.50
N ASN A 78 -15.27 8.69 -3.36
CA ASN A 78 -16.29 8.44 -4.37
C ASN A 78 -17.55 7.89 -3.68
N GLU A 79 -18.70 8.53 -3.92
CA GLU A 79 -19.98 8.14 -3.34
C GLU A 79 -20.38 6.69 -3.71
N ASP A 80 -19.90 6.18 -4.84
CA ASP A 80 -20.10 4.79 -5.24
C ASP A 80 -19.34 3.79 -4.35
N TYR A 81 -18.34 4.26 -3.60
CA TYR A 81 -17.51 3.46 -2.69
C TYR A 81 -17.59 4.00 -1.25
N VAL A 82 -18.73 4.55 -0.82
CA VAL A 82 -18.98 4.87 0.60
C VAL A 82 -20.20 4.16 1.13
N THR A 83 -20.21 3.92 2.44
CA THR A 83 -21.33 3.31 3.15
C THR A 83 -21.65 4.08 4.43
N THR A 84 -22.90 4.00 4.87
CA THR A 84 -23.34 4.66 6.10
C THR A 84 -23.25 3.67 7.25
N VAL A 85 -22.24 3.81 8.09
CA VAL A 85 -22.11 3.02 9.32
C VAL A 85 -22.88 3.69 10.44
N THR A 86 -23.67 2.89 11.15
CA THR A 86 -24.28 3.33 12.39
C THR A 86 -23.47 2.85 13.59
N TYR A 87 -23.06 3.78 14.45
CA TYR A 87 -22.33 3.49 15.68
C TYR A 87 -23.03 4.14 16.88
N MET A 88 -22.69 3.65 18.08
CA MET A 88 -23.17 4.24 19.33
C MET A 88 -22.06 5.14 19.89
N GLU A 89 -22.35 6.41 20.07
CA GLU A 89 -21.45 7.37 20.71
C GLU A 89 -22.23 8.06 21.83
N ASP A 90 -21.70 7.99 23.05
CA ASP A 90 -22.36 8.53 24.25
C ASP A 90 -23.78 8.01 24.50
N GLY A 91 -24.07 6.78 24.06
CA GLY A 91 -25.41 6.16 24.18
C GLY A 91 -26.41 6.64 23.13
N GLU A 92 -26.00 7.49 22.19
CA GLU A 92 -26.80 7.92 21.05
C GLU A 92 -26.37 7.18 19.78
N LYS A 93 -27.36 6.81 18.96
CA LYS A 93 -27.15 6.19 17.66
C LYS A 93 -26.76 7.28 16.67
N LYS A 94 -25.50 7.28 16.22
CA LYS A 94 -24.98 8.20 15.20
C LYS A 94 -24.62 7.46 13.92
N THR A 95 -24.59 8.18 12.81
CA THR A 95 -24.21 7.65 11.50
C THR A 95 -22.99 8.38 10.99
N LYS A 96 -22.00 7.65 10.48
CA LYS A 96 -20.83 8.17 9.77
C LYS A 96 -20.78 7.55 8.38
N ILE A 97 -20.49 8.37 7.37
CA ILE A 97 -20.16 7.86 6.04
C ILE A 97 -18.70 7.40 6.09
N VAL A 98 -18.45 6.13 5.80
CA VAL A 98 -17.10 5.56 5.73
C VAL A 98 -16.84 5.04 4.32
N PRO A 99 -15.65 5.30 3.75
CA PRO A 99 -15.25 4.70 2.49
C PRO A 99 -15.20 3.17 2.59
N GLN A 100 -15.86 2.48 1.67
CA GLN A 100 -15.66 1.06 1.37
C GLN A 100 -14.39 0.89 0.53
N THR A 101 -13.27 1.39 1.07
CA THR A 101 -11.97 1.28 0.40
C THR A 101 -11.27 -0.03 0.72
N ILE A 102 -11.86 -0.88 1.57
CA ILE A 102 -11.28 -2.12 2.04
C ILE A 102 -12.40 -3.18 2.12
N GLN A 103 -12.06 -4.39 1.67
CA GLN A 103 -12.85 -5.60 1.78
C GLN A 103 -11.99 -6.63 2.52
N VAL A 104 -12.24 -6.80 3.80
CA VAL A 104 -11.58 -7.77 4.67
C VAL A 104 -12.61 -8.49 5.52
N LEU A 105 -12.25 -9.67 6.03
CA LEU A 105 -13.15 -10.46 6.86
C LEU A 105 -13.64 -9.63 8.07
N GLY A 106 -14.96 -9.65 8.28
CA GLY A 106 -15.58 -8.98 9.42
C GLY A 106 -15.74 -7.46 9.29
N GLU A 107 -15.18 -6.85 8.23
CA GLU A 107 -15.27 -5.41 7.95
C GLU A 107 -15.76 -5.16 6.52
N ALA A 108 -16.95 -5.66 6.20
CA ALA A 108 -17.67 -5.29 4.99
C ALA A 108 -19.06 -4.75 5.36
N ASN A 109 -19.39 -3.58 4.82
CA ASN A 109 -20.65 -2.90 5.11
C ASN A 109 -21.73 -3.23 4.08
N ASP A 110 -21.35 -3.69 2.89
CA ASP A 110 -22.25 -4.31 1.93
C ASP A 110 -22.52 -5.76 2.35
N SER A 111 -23.78 -6.19 2.33
CA SER A 111 -24.15 -7.52 2.79
C SER A 111 -23.68 -8.64 1.87
N GLY A 112 -23.63 -8.42 0.55
CA GLY A 112 -23.14 -9.41 -0.40
C GLY A 112 -21.63 -9.60 -0.26
N ILE A 113 -20.86 -8.51 -0.29
CA ILE A 113 -19.41 -8.57 -0.03
C ILE A 113 -19.11 -9.17 1.35
N LYS A 114 -19.93 -8.86 2.36
CA LYS A 114 -19.76 -9.47 3.68
C LYS A 114 -19.97 -10.99 3.65
N ASN A 115 -21.02 -11.46 2.97
CA ASN A 115 -21.29 -12.89 2.82
C ASN A 115 -20.14 -13.58 2.09
N ASP A 116 -19.62 -12.97 1.01
CA ASP A 116 -18.50 -13.53 0.25
C ASP A 116 -17.22 -13.63 1.08
N MET A 117 -16.92 -12.60 1.86
CA MET A 117 -15.76 -12.62 2.77
C MET A 117 -15.93 -13.64 3.90
N GLU A 118 -17.16 -13.86 4.40
CA GLU A 118 -17.47 -14.93 5.35
C GLU A 118 -17.29 -16.32 4.72
N GLU A 119 -17.73 -16.53 3.48
CA GLU A 119 -17.50 -17.76 2.72
C GLU A 119 -16.00 -18.03 2.50
N ILE A 120 -15.24 -17.01 2.10
CA ILE A 120 -13.78 -17.10 1.96
C ILE A 120 -13.15 -17.50 3.30
N ALA A 121 -13.57 -16.92 4.42
CA ALA A 121 -13.04 -17.27 5.74
C ALA A 121 -13.34 -18.72 6.14
N ASP A 122 -14.51 -19.23 5.74
CA ASP A 122 -14.90 -20.62 5.95
C ASP A 122 -14.06 -21.58 5.09
N ILE A 123 -13.83 -21.25 3.82
CA ILE A 123 -12.93 -21.99 2.90
C ILE A 123 -11.51 -22.04 3.48
N LEU A 124 -11.02 -20.90 3.98
CA LEU A 124 -9.70 -20.78 4.59
C LEU A 124 -9.65 -21.32 6.04
N LYS A 125 -10.79 -21.77 6.57
CA LYS A 125 -11.00 -22.36 7.90
C LYS A 125 -10.54 -21.50 9.07
N TYR A 126 -10.63 -20.17 8.97
CA TYR A 126 -10.15 -19.23 10.00
C TYR A 126 -10.75 -19.47 11.41
N GLN A 127 -11.98 -20.00 11.50
CA GLN A 127 -12.66 -20.22 12.78
C GLN A 127 -12.64 -21.68 13.27
N ALA A 128 -12.32 -22.65 12.41
CA ALA A 128 -12.71 -24.05 12.68
C ALA A 128 -11.69 -25.14 12.28
N GLY A 129 -10.49 -24.80 11.80
CA GLY A 129 -9.45 -25.81 11.59
C GLY A 129 -8.33 -25.41 10.63
N GLU A 130 -7.67 -26.42 10.07
CA GLU A 130 -6.57 -26.26 9.11
C GLU A 130 -7.04 -26.65 7.70
N VAL A 131 -6.73 -25.81 6.71
CA VAL A 131 -6.88 -26.13 5.29
C VAL A 131 -5.50 -26.35 4.67
N THR A 132 -5.37 -27.44 3.93
CA THR A 132 -4.13 -27.77 3.24
C THR A 132 -4.01 -26.95 1.97
N THR A 133 -2.77 -26.67 1.55
CA THR A 133 -2.48 -26.04 0.26
C THR A 133 -3.11 -26.81 -0.91
N GLN A 134 -3.16 -28.15 -0.85
CA GLN A 134 -3.76 -28.95 -1.91
C GLN A 134 -5.29 -28.79 -1.95
N GLU A 135 -5.98 -28.76 -0.80
CA GLU A 135 -7.42 -28.47 -0.76
C GLU A 135 -7.72 -27.12 -1.42
N LEU A 136 -6.91 -26.09 -1.19
CA LEU A 136 -7.08 -24.78 -1.83
C LEU A 136 -6.74 -24.80 -3.33
N LEU A 137 -5.73 -25.57 -3.74
CA LEU A 137 -5.36 -25.71 -5.15
C LEU A 137 -6.35 -26.54 -5.97
N ASP A 138 -7.18 -27.35 -5.32
CA ASP A 138 -8.23 -28.15 -5.97
C ASP A 138 -9.56 -27.38 -6.10
N LEU A 139 -9.69 -26.20 -5.47
CA LEU A 139 -10.86 -25.33 -5.60
C LEU A 139 -11.07 -24.87 -7.05
N THR A 140 -12.34 -24.83 -7.44
CA THR A 140 -12.81 -24.28 -8.71
C THR A 140 -13.92 -23.27 -8.48
N VAL A 141 -14.25 -22.48 -9.49
CA VAL A 141 -15.36 -21.53 -9.42
C VAL A 141 -16.71 -22.20 -9.14
N ASP A 142 -16.89 -23.47 -9.53
CA ASP A 142 -18.10 -24.24 -9.26
C ASP A 142 -18.27 -24.60 -7.77
N ASP A 143 -17.22 -24.44 -6.97
CA ASP A 143 -17.23 -24.67 -5.52
C ASP A 143 -17.58 -23.41 -4.71
N LEU A 144 -17.73 -22.26 -5.39
CA LEU A 144 -17.94 -20.94 -4.79
C LEU A 144 -19.38 -20.46 -5.02
N THR A 145 -19.90 -19.68 -4.08
CA THR A 145 -21.25 -19.10 -4.16
C THR A 145 -21.27 -17.60 -3.89
N PHE A 146 -20.24 -16.89 -4.38
CA PHE A 146 -20.11 -15.45 -4.17
C PHE A 146 -21.29 -14.67 -4.79
N GLU A 147 -21.75 -13.65 -4.07
CA GLU A 147 -22.84 -12.77 -4.45
C GLU A 147 -22.34 -11.56 -5.26
N GLU A 148 -21.19 -11.00 -4.91
CA GLU A 148 -20.67 -9.74 -5.44
C GLU A 148 -19.21 -9.83 -5.91
N LEU A 149 -18.35 -10.60 -5.23
CA LEU A 149 -16.98 -10.85 -5.67
C LEU A 149 -16.96 -11.81 -6.86
N ASP A 150 -16.15 -11.50 -7.89
CA ASP A 150 -15.92 -12.44 -9.00
C ASP A 150 -15.13 -13.66 -8.49
N GLU A 151 -15.73 -14.83 -8.61
CA GLU A 151 -15.16 -16.10 -8.19
C GLU A 151 -13.80 -16.39 -8.85
N ASN A 152 -13.61 -15.93 -10.10
CA ASN A 152 -12.36 -16.10 -10.82
C ASN A 152 -11.22 -15.33 -10.15
N ILE A 153 -11.48 -14.12 -9.62
CA ILE A 153 -10.45 -13.32 -8.95
C ILE A 153 -9.87 -14.10 -7.77
N PHE A 154 -10.74 -14.68 -6.92
CA PHE A 154 -10.29 -15.45 -5.78
C PHE A 154 -9.49 -16.69 -6.21
N ILE A 155 -10.01 -17.48 -7.15
CA ILE A 155 -9.34 -18.69 -7.63
C ILE A 155 -7.99 -18.34 -8.27
N GLU A 156 -7.92 -17.33 -9.13
CA GLU A 156 -6.68 -16.93 -9.80
C GLU A 156 -5.61 -16.51 -8.81
N LEU A 157 -5.97 -15.72 -7.79
CA LEU A 157 -5.04 -15.30 -6.74
C LEU A 157 -4.57 -16.47 -5.88
N VAL A 158 -5.48 -17.34 -5.42
CA VAL A 158 -5.11 -18.54 -4.67
C VAL A 158 -4.13 -19.40 -5.46
N GLN A 159 -4.44 -19.65 -6.75
CA GLN A 159 -3.61 -20.47 -7.62
C GLN A 159 -2.25 -19.81 -7.87
N ALA A 160 -2.22 -18.50 -8.16
CA ALA A 160 -1.00 -17.75 -8.43
C ALA A 160 -0.06 -17.72 -7.23
N ALA A 161 -0.57 -17.37 -6.04
CA ALA A 161 0.22 -17.33 -4.82
C ALA A 161 0.76 -18.72 -4.45
N LEU A 162 -0.10 -19.75 -4.38
CA LEU A 162 0.32 -21.06 -3.86
C LEU A 162 1.28 -21.80 -4.80
N LYS A 163 1.14 -21.61 -6.12
CA LYS A 163 2.08 -22.15 -7.14
C LYS A 163 3.34 -21.29 -7.31
N GLY A 164 3.31 -20.04 -6.87
CA GLY A 164 4.42 -19.10 -6.95
C GLY A 164 5.61 -19.44 -6.05
N GLU A 165 6.68 -18.69 -6.24
CA GLU A 165 7.84 -18.67 -5.34
C GLU A 165 7.56 -17.81 -4.09
N ALA A 166 8.37 -17.99 -3.05
CA ALA A 166 8.32 -17.10 -1.90
C ALA A 166 8.65 -15.67 -2.33
N HIS A 167 7.90 -14.72 -1.78
CA HIS A 167 8.11 -13.30 -2.00
C HIS A 167 9.47 -12.89 -1.47
N LYS A 168 10.13 -12.01 -2.23
CA LYS A 168 11.43 -11.48 -1.84
C LYS A 168 11.26 -10.50 -0.67
N GLU A 169 12.20 -10.53 0.27
CA GLU A 169 12.29 -9.52 1.31
C GLU A 169 12.77 -8.19 0.72
N GLY A 170 12.08 -7.11 1.09
CA GLY A 170 12.39 -5.76 0.63
C GLY A 170 13.22 -4.96 1.64
N ASN A 171 13.25 -3.64 1.42
CA ASN A 171 14.11 -2.72 2.17
C ASN A 171 13.38 -1.99 3.31
N TYR A 172 12.07 -2.20 3.49
CA TYR A 172 11.24 -1.40 4.38
C TYR A 172 10.78 -2.15 5.63
N ASP A 173 11.08 -1.61 6.80
CA ASP A 173 10.84 -2.30 8.07
C ASP A 173 9.39 -2.19 8.56
N TYR A 174 8.72 -1.05 8.32
CA TYR A 174 7.45 -0.70 8.98
C TYR A 174 6.42 -0.05 8.06
N LEU A 175 6.42 -0.38 6.76
CA LEU A 175 5.32 0.04 5.90
C LEU A 175 4.02 -0.69 6.30
N PRO A 176 2.87 0.00 6.29
CA PRO A 176 1.59 -0.65 6.50
C PRO A 176 1.28 -1.55 5.30
N GLN A 177 0.61 -2.68 5.55
CA GLN A 177 0.25 -3.65 4.50
C GLN A 177 -0.48 -2.98 3.32
N TYR A 178 -1.27 -1.96 3.60
CA TYR A 178 -1.78 -1.05 2.59
C TYR A 178 -1.95 0.35 3.19
N ALA A 179 -1.95 1.36 2.35
CA ALA A 179 -2.43 2.68 2.72
C ALA A 179 -2.93 3.43 1.49
N LEU A 180 -4.00 4.20 1.67
CA LEU A 180 -4.35 5.31 0.77
C LEU A 180 -4.07 6.57 1.56
N LEU A 181 -3.22 7.47 1.05
CA LEU A 181 -2.73 8.67 1.73
C LEU A 181 -2.93 9.89 0.83
N THR A 182 -3.33 11.03 1.39
CA THR A 182 -3.61 12.24 0.60
C THR A 182 -3.07 13.46 1.31
N GLU A 183 -2.51 14.42 0.56
CA GLU A 183 -2.15 15.72 1.12
C GLU A 183 -3.36 16.40 1.82
N PRO A 184 -3.15 17.02 3.00
CA PRO A 184 -4.24 17.48 3.86
C PRO A 184 -4.96 18.74 3.34
N GLU A 185 -4.37 19.46 2.39
CA GLU A 185 -4.91 20.71 1.86
C GLU A 185 -4.62 20.82 0.35
N TYR A 186 -5.50 21.51 -0.37
CA TYR A 186 -5.19 21.95 -1.73
C TYR A 186 -4.19 23.09 -1.68
N LEU A 187 -3.08 22.94 -2.39
CA LEU A 187 -2.11 24.00 -2.60
C LEU A 187 -1.97 24.20 -4.11
N ASN A 188 -2.20 25.43 -4.57
CA ASN A 188 -2.31 25.77 -6.00
C ASN A 188 -3.38 24.95 -6.74
N ASP A 189 -4.53 24.73 -6.08
CA ASP A 189 -5.68 24.01 -6.63
C ASP A 189 -5.43 22.54 -6.99
N TYR A 190 -4.39 21.93 -6.42
CA TYR A 190 -4.18 20.49 -6.48
C TYR A 190 -3.61 19.91 -5.17
N LYS A 191 -3.72 18.59 -5.02
CA LYS A 191 -3.09 17.82 -3.96
C LYS A 191 -2.68 16.45 -4.50
N PHE A 192 -1.58 15.90 -3.99
CA PHE A 192 -1.15 14.55 -4.32
C PHE A 192 -1.89 13.51 -3.47
N GLN A 193 -2.08 12.34 -4.06
CA GLN A 193 -2.54 11.13 -3.40
C GLN A 193 -1.60 9.98 -3.73
N VAL A 194 -1.34 9.13 -2.74
CA VAL A 194 -0.50 7.94 -2.87
C VAL A 194 -1.24 6.77 -2.23
N GLY A 195 -1.59 5.77 -3.03
CA GLY A 195 -2.14 4.50 -2.59
C GLY A 195 -1.11 3.39 -2.80
N PHE A 196 -0.89 2.51 -1.84
CA PHE A 196 0.03 1.37 -2.02
C PHE A 196 -0.39 0.14 -1.22
N VAL A 197 0.13 -1.01 -1.66
CA VAL A 197 0.15 -2.29 -0.94
C VAL A 197 1.60 -2.71 -0.75
N SER A 198 1.91 -3.24 0.43
CA SER A 198 3.24 -3.71 0.79
C SER A 198 3.21 -5.08 1.48
N SER A 199 4.18 -5.93 1.16
CA SER A 199 4.41 -7.22 1.79
C SER A 199 5.90 -7.47 2.02
N VAL A 200 6.25 -8.02 3.18
CA VAL A 200 7.63 -8.41 3.54
C VAL A 200 8.66 -7.30 3.25
N GLY A 201 8.30 -6.07 3.58
CA GLY A 201 9.14 -4.89 3.36
C GLY A 201 9.32 -4.44 1.91
N CYS A 202 8.49 -4.94 0.98
CA CYS A 202 8.42 -4.46 -0.40
C CYS A 202 7.20 -3.59 -0.64
N ILE A 203 7.31 -2.57 -1.51
CA ILE A 203 6.15 -1.93 -2.13
C ILE A 203 5.81 -2.72 -3.39
N ASP A 204 4.67 -3.41 -3.39
CA ASP A 204 4.31 -4.35 -4.44
C ASP A 204 3.35 -3.74 -5.47
N VAL A 205 2.48 -2.85 -5.00
CA VAL A 205 1.59 -2.06 -5.85
C VAL A 205 1.59 -0.62 -5.33
N ILE A 206 1.66 0.35 -6.24
CA ILE A 206 1.55 1.76 -5.90
C ILE A 206 0.82 2.54 -7.00
N PHE A 207 -0.09 3.39 -6.57
CA PHE A 207 -0.72 4.42 -7.36
C PHE A 207 -0.34 5.77 -6.81
N ILE A 208 0.04 6.69 -7.69
CA ILE A 208 0.22 8.10 -7.36
C ILE A 208 -0.72 8.86 -8.28
N ASP A 209 -1.44 9.85 -7.75
CA ASP A 209 -2.37 10.66 -8.54
C ASP A 209 -2.34 12.13 -8.10
N VAL A 210 -2.79 13.00 -8.99
CA VAL A 210 -3.02 14.42 -8.78
C VAL A 210 -4.51 14.68 -8.73
N LEU A 211 -4.98 15.18 -7.59
CA LEU A 211 -6.37 15.54 -7.40
C LEU A 211 -6.53 17.05 -7.66
N TYR A 212 -7.13 17.41 -8.79
CA TYR A 212 -7.42 18.79 -9.17
C TYR A 212 -8.71 19.28 -8.51
N ARG A 213 -8.64 20.44 -7.85
CA ARG A 213 -9.79 21.05 -7.18
C ARG A 213 -10.86 21.45 -8.18
N THR A 214 -12.12 21.06 -7.92
CA THR A 214 -13.28 21.46 -8.75
C THR A 214 -14.31 22.32 -8.02
N GLY A 215 -14.24 22.36 -6.69
CA GLY A 215 -15.16 23.09 -5.82
C GLY A 215 -14.47 23.66 -4.59
N ASN A 216 -15.26 24.15 -3.63
CA ASN A 216 -14.70 24.71 -2.40
C ASN A 216 -14.40 23.65 -1.34
N ASP A 217 -15.04 22.48 -1.44
CA ASP A 217 -14.96 21.40 -0.46
C ASP A 217 -13.70 20.54 -0.63
N TYR A 218 -13.32 19.81 0.42
CA TYR A 218 -12.08 19.03 0.46
C TYR A 218 -12.10 17.83 -0.50
N ASP A 219 -13.28 17.24 -0.67
CA ASP A 219 -13.63 16.08 -1.49
C ASP A 219 -14.11 16.47 -2.90
N SER A 220 -14.19 17.76 -3.22
CA SER A 220 -14.49 18.22 -4.58
C SER A 220 -13.25 18.22 -5.48
N TYR A 221 -12.99 17.10 -6.16
CA TYR A 221 -11.87 16.94 -7.10
C TYR A 221 -12.23 16.24 -8.41
N LYS A 222 -11.28 16.29 -9.34
CA LYS A 222 -11.12 15.33 -10.44
C LYS A 222 -9.70 14.76 -10.40
N GLN A 223 -9.56 13.46 -10.58
CA GLN A 223 -8.25 12.81 -10.61
C GLN A 223 -7.61 12.92 -11.98
N LEU A 224 -6.28 12.95 -12.04
CA LEU A 224 -5.57 13.01 -13.31
C LEU A 224 -5.80 11.73 -14.12
N SER A 225 -5.79 10.57 -13.48
CA SER A 225 -6.12 9.28 -14.12
C SER A 225 -7.47 9.32 -14.84
N ASP A 226 -8.54 9.71 -14.16
CA ASP A 226 -9.89 9.84 -14.75
C ASP A 226 -9.90 10.81 -15.97
N ILE A 227 -9.14 11.90 -15.89
CA ILE A 227 -9.03 12.88 -16.98
C ILE A 227 -8.29 12.28 -18.18
N ILE A 228 -7.27 11.46 -17.94
CA ILE A 228 -6.54 10.72 -18.98
C ILE A 228 -7.46 9.69 -19.65
N ASP A 229 -8.15 8.87 -18.87
CA ASP A 229 -9.02 7.80 -19.36
C ASP A 229 -10.22 8.34 -20.16
N SER A 230 -10.76 9.50 -19.76
CA SER A 230 -11.82 10.18 -20.51
C SER A 230 -11.37 10.75 -21.86
N GLY A 231 -10.05 10.78 -22.12
CA GLY A 231 -9.47 11.36 -23.34
C GLY A 231 -9.52 12.90 -23.39
N THR A 232 -9.80 13.56 -22.26
CA THR A 232 -9.95 15.02 -22.19
C THR A 232 -8.72 15.75 -21.65
N ALA A 233 -7.67 15.01 -21.28
CA ALA A 233 -6.42 15.56 -20.75
C ALA A 233 -5.70 16.51 -21.72
N SER A 234 -5.18 17.61 -21.16
CA SER A 234 -4.22 18.48 -21.85
C SER A 234 -2.88 17.77 -22.11
N ASP A 235 -2.02 18.37 -22.93
CA ASP A 235 -0.70 17.81 -23.20
C ASP A 235 0.19 17.89 -21.95
N GLU A 236 0.04 18.92 -21.12
CA GLU A 236 0.70 19.04 -19.84
C GLU A 236 0.25 17.96 -18.86
N GLN A 237 -1.07 17.71 -18.76
CA GLN A 237 -1.63 16.64 -17.93
C GLN A 237 -1.12 15.26 -18.35
N LYS A 238 -1.03 14.98 -19.66
CA LYS A 238 -0.44 13.73 -20.16
C LYS A 238 1.04 13.59 -19.77
N LYS A 239 1.82 14.68 -19.81
CA LYS A 239 3.22 14.65 -19.36
C LYS A 239 3.34 14.36 -17.87
N ILE A 240 2.50 15.00 -17.05
CA ILE A 240 2.45 14.75 -15.60
C ILE A 240 2.10 13.29 -15.34
N TYR A 241 1.07 12.77 -16.01
CA TYR A 241 0.64 11.38 -15.87
C TYR A 241 1.74 10.40 -16.25
N ASN A 242 2.37 10.57 -17.42
CA ASN A 242 3.47 9.70 -17.85
C ASN A 242 4.65 9.75 -16.88
N MET A 243 5.00 10.93 -16.34
CA MET A 243 6.07 11.04 -15.35
C MET A 243 5.71 10.32 -14.05
N ILE A 244 4.46 10.41 -13.61
CA ILE A 244 3.96 9.66 -12.46
C ILE A 244 4.03 8.15 -12.70
N GLU A 245 3.60 7.67 -13.88
CA GLU A 245 3.67 6.25 -14.25
C GLU A 245 5.11 5.72 -14.30
N GLU A 246 6.06 6.52 -14.78
CA GLU A 246 7.47 6.18 -14.74
C GLU A 246 8.01 6.09 -13.30
N ILE A 247 7.57 6.99 -12.41
CA ILE A 247 7.91 6.96 -10.99
C ILE A 247 7.33 5.71 -10.33
N THR A 248 6.03 5.44 -10.47
CA THR A 248 5.37 4.29 -9.83
C THR A 248 5.95 2.96 -10.31
N THR A 249 6.15 2.81 -11.62
CA THR A 249 6.81 1.63 -12.20
C THR A 249 8.21 1.45 -11.62
N GLY A 250 9.00 2.52 -11.60
CA GLY A 250 10.36 2.50 -11.06
C GLY A 250 10.41 2.18 -9.56
N ILE A 251 9.46 2.66 -8.77
CA ILE A 251 9.34 2.34 -7.33
C ILE A 251 9.17 0.84 -7.13
N VAL A 252 8.26 0.20 -7.87
CA VAL A 252 7.97 -1.24 -7.73
C VAL A 252 9.15 -2.08 -8.25
N GLU A 253 9.61 -1.81 -9.47
CA GLU A 253 10.69 -2.59 -10.10
C GLU A 253 12.00 -2.54 -9.32
N ASN A 254 12.31 -1.40 -8.70
CA ASN A 254 13.55 -1.20 -7.94
C ASN A 254 13.36 -1.33 -6.42
N ASN A 255 12.12 -1.52 -5.97
CA ASN A 255 11.74 -1.50 -4.55
C ASN A 255 12.32 -0.29 -3.80
N ASN A 256 12.14 0.90 -4.39
CA ASN A 256 12.69 2.15 -3.92
C ASN A 256 11.64 3.27 -4.04
N ILE A 257 10.97 3.62 -2.93
CA ILE A 257 9.96 4.66 -2.85
C ILE A 257 10.46 6.05 -3.27
N LEU A 258 11.76 6.30 -3.21
CA LEU A 258 12.42 7.53 -3.68
C LEU A 258 13.05 7.37 -5.07
N TYR A 259 12.53 6.44 -5.88
CA TYR A 259 12.97 6.27 -7.26
C TYR A 259 12.93 7.61 -8.03
N ALA A 260 13.94 7.86 -8.87
CA ALA A 260 14.12 9.10 -9.64
C ALA A 260 14.20 10.40 -8.80
N LEU A 261 14.42 10.30 -7.49
CA LEU A 261 14.76 11.47 -6.67
C LEU A 261 16.01 12.17 -7.21
N GLY A 262 15.92 13.50 -7.35
CA GLY A 262 16.97 14.34 -7.95
C GLY A 262 16.86 14.51 -9.46
N GLU A 263 16.18 13.60 -10.16
CA GLU A 263 15.82 13.76 -11.58
C GLU A 263 14.49 14.51 -11.71
N TYR A 264 13.43 14.02 -11.06
CA TYR A 264 12.08 14.60 -11.17
C TYR A 264 11.71 15.53 -10.01
N GLU A 265 12.48 15.56 -8.92
CA GLU A 265 12.14 16.33 -7.70
C GLU A 265 11.94 17.83 -7.97
N ASN A 266 12.68 18.41 -8.91
CA ASN A 266 12.62 19.85 -9.19
C ASN A 266 11.77 20.20 -10.41
N GLU A 267 11.06 19.21 -10.98
CA GLU A 267 10.20 19.44 -12.13
C GLU A 267 8.93 20.19 -11.75
N ASN A 268 8.54 21.11 -12.63
CA ASN A 268 7.30 21.86 -12.50
C ASN A 268 6.58 21.89 -13.85
N ILE A 269 5.39 21.28 -13.89
CA ILE A 269 4.56 21.16 -15.10
C ILE A 269 3.15 21.58 -14.73
N ASP A 270 2.55 22.52 -15.45
CA ASP A 270 1.12 22.82 -15.26
C ASP A 270 0.82 23.76 -14.08
N ASN A 271 1.76 23.90 -13.13
CA ASN A 271 1.60 24.31 -11.71
C ASN A 271 1.85 23.16 -10.71
N ILE A 272 1.96 21.92 -11.19
CA ILE A 272 2.29 20.74 -10.39
C ILE A 272 3.78 20.75 -10.10
N ASP A 273 4.10 21.00 -8.83
CA ASP A 273 5.44 20.97 -8.26
C ASP A 273 5.73 19.57 -7.69
N PHE A 274 6.63 18.84 -8.36
CA PHE A 274 7.00 17.47 -7.96
C PHE A 274 7.85 17.44 -6.69
N SER A 275 8.41 18.56 -6.23
CA SER A 275 9.13 18.60 -4.95
C SER A 275 8.22 18.26 -3.77
N ARG A 276 6.91 18.54 -3.90
CA ARG A 276 5.88 18.16 -2.95
C ARG A 276 5.61 16.66 -2.95
N LEU A 277 5.57 16.02 -4.12
CA LEU A 277 5.45 14.56 -4.22
C LEU A 277 6.64 13.89 -3.53
N TYR A 278 7.87 14.29 -3.84
CA TYR A 278 9.04 13.69 -3.21
C TYR A 278 9.15 14.00 -1.71
N SER A 279 8.69 15.17 -1.26
CA SER A 279 8.57 15.45 0.18
C SER A 279 7.57 14.50 0.84
N PHE A 280 6.44 14.21 0.19
CA PHE A 280 5.46 13.25 0.65
C PHE A 280 6.05 11.83 0.69
N LEU A 281 6.68 11.35 -0.39
CA LEU A 281 7.30 10.03 -0.45
C LEU A 281 8.41 9.85 0.61
N LYS A 282 9.23 10.88 0.88
CA LYS A 282 10.23 10.88 1.96
C LYS A 282 9.59 10.69 3.34
N GLU A 283 8.42 11.28 3.56
CA GLU A 283 7.69 11.11 4.82
C GLU A 283 7.04 9.73 4.93
N ILE A 284 6.62 9.12 3.81
CA ILE A 284 6.17 7.72 3.80
C ILE A 284 7.34 6.79 4.17
N GLU A 285 8.49 6.94 3.51
CA GLU A 285 9.71 6.16 3.78
C GLU A 285 10.13 6.25 5.26
N ALA A 286 10.06 7.45 5.84
CA ALA A 286 10.41 7.72 7.22
C ALA A 286 9.31 7.34 8.25
N ASN A 287 8.21 6.71 7.81
CA ASN A 287 7.04 6.37 8.64
C ASN A 287 6.41 7.58 9.37
N ASN A 288 6.50 8.77 8.77
CA ASN A 288 5.96 10.03 9.30
C ASN A 288 4.73 10.51 8.51
N TYR A 289 3.91 9.58 8.03
CA TYR A 289 2.82 9.87 7.10
C TYR A 289 1.45 10.10 7.75
N TYR A 290 1.36 10.15 9.08
CA TYR A 290 0.09 10.26 9.81
C TYR A 290 -0.77 11.47 9.41
N LYS A 291 -0.13 12.58 9.02
CA LYS A 291 -0.83 13.80 8.57
C LYS A 291 -1.57 13.63 7.23
N TYR A 292 -1.28 12.56 6.49
CA TYR A 292 -1.89 12.22 5.21
C TYR A 292 -3.05 11.20 5.33
N ILE A 293 -3.27 10.71 6.56
CA ILE A 293 -4.44 9.91 6.91
C ILE A 293 -5.57 10.91 7.18
N ILE A 294 -6.51 11.01 6.24
CA ILE A 294 -7.60 11.99 6.33
C ILE A 294 -8.89 11.23 6.64
N GLU A 295 -9.49 11.57 7.77
CA GLU A 295 -10.79 11.01 8.12
C GLU A 295 -11.89 11.54 7.20
N PRO A 296 -12.89 10.71 6.85
CA PRO A 296 -14.12 11.17 6.21
C PRO A 296 -14.79 12.22 7.11
N ARG A 297 -15.10 13.39 6.54
CA ARG A 297 -15.78 14.50 7.24
C ARG A 297 -17.29 14.34 7.20
#